data_AF-A0A1B7HWE5-F1
#
_entry.id   AF-A0A1B7HWE5-F1
#
_cell.length_a   1.000
_cell.length_b   1.000
_cell.length_c   1.000
_cell.angle_alpha   90.00
_cell.angle_beta   90.00
_cell.angle_gamma   90.00
#
_symmetry.space_group_name_H-M   'P 1'
#
loop_
_entity.id
_entity.type
_entity.pdbx_description
1 polymer ?
#
loop_
_entity_poly.entity_id
_entity_poly.type
_entity_poly.pdbx_seq_one_letter_code
_entity_poly.pdbx_strand_id
1 'polypeptide(L)'
;MVLTRDFLIKADCKTAFGSIEESLLWTPEQRSASLAATLACRPDSSPVWIFGYGSLMWNPAFEYEESAAGTLVGWHRAFCLRLTAGRGTACQPGRMLALKEGGRTTGLAYRLPEAILEDELTLVWKREMITGCYLPTWCKLELDDSRVVNALVFIMDPRHPLYEADTRADIIAPLIAAASGPLGTNAQYLFSLEQELIKRGMHDDCLDELVSKVRDWLQPKGEDGEFQPGFA
;
A
#
# COMPACT_ATOMS: atom_id res chain seq x y z
N MET A 1 8.75 11.58 5.85
CA MET A 1 9.88 11.16 4.99
C MET A 1 9.32 10.44 3.77
N VAL A 2 9.84 10.72 2.57
CA VAL A 2 9.47 10.01 1.33
C VAL A 2 10.54 8.96 1.05
N LEU A 3 10.13 7.71 0.78
CA LEU A 3 11.06 6.67 0.35
C LEU A 3 11.56 7.00 -1.07
N THR A 4 12.84 7.34 -1.21
CA THR A 4 13.45 7.67 -2.49
C THR A 4 14.13 6.44 -3.12
N ARG A 5 14.30 6.44 -4.44
CA ARG A 5 15.10 5.43 -5.16
C ARG A 5 16.50 5.32 -4.58
N ASP A 6 17.17 6.45 -4.39
CA ASP A 6 18.49 6.55 -3.76
C ASP A 6 18.54 5.87 -2.38
N PHE A 7 17.49 6.04 -1.58
CA PHE A 7 17.39 5.38 -0.28
C PHE A 7 17.27 3.86 -0.43
N LEU A 8 16.42 3.36 -1.33
CA LEU A 8 16.26 1.92 -1.59
C LEU A 8 17.53 1.25 -2.13
N ILE A 9 18.35 2.02 -2.86
CA ILE A 9 19.66 1.57 -3.34
C ILE A 9 20.66 1.50 -2.17
N LYS A 10 20.76 2.57 -1.37
CA LYS A 10 21.88 2.78 -0.43
C LYS A 10 21.64 2.28 0.99
N ALA A 11 20.39 2.18 1.45
CA ALA A 11 20.07 1.98 2.85
C ALA A 11 19.45 0.61 3.16
N ASP A 12 19.72 0.11 4.37
CA ASP A 12 18.96 -0.99 4.93
C ASP A 12 17.57 -0.48 5.35
N CYS A 13 16.53 -1.06 4.75
CA CYS A 13 15.14 -0.65 4.94
C CYS A 13 14.72 -0.69 6.42
N LYS A 14 15.40 -1.47 7.27
CA LYS A 14 15.20 -1.46 8.73
C LYS A 14 15.20 -0.06 9.35
N THR A 15 16.06 0.83 8.84
CA THR A 15 16.21 2.18 9.39
C THR A 15 15.08 3.13 8.99
N ALA A 16 14.40 2.89 7.87
CA ALA A 16 13.38 3.82 7.34
C ALA A 16 12.01 3.67 8.01
N PHE A 17 11.65 2.45 8.38
CA PHE A 17 10.30 2.13 8.86
C PHE A 17 10.21 2.12 10.40
N GLY A 18 11.31 2.36 11.12
CA GLY A 18 11.36 2.26 12.58
C GLY A 18 11.44 0.82 13.07
N SER A 19 11.08 0.58 14.34
CA SER A 19 11.17 -0.74 14.97
C SER A 19 10.12 -1.72 14.44
N ILE A 20 10.42 -2.37 13.30
CA ILE A 20 9.69 -3.55 12.84
C ILE A 20 10.14 -4.75 13.69
N GLU A 21 9.20 -5.62 14.07
CA GLU A 21 9.52 -6.89 14.73
C GLU A 21 10.48 -7.72 13.85
N GLU A 22 11.64 -8.08 14.40
CA GLU A 22 12.70 -8.76 13.63
C GLU A 22 12.24 -10.08 13.02
N SER A 23 11.32 -10.78 13.68
CA SER A 23 10.72 -12.03 13.21
C SER A 23 9.90 -11.87 11.93
N LEU A 24 9.41 -10.67 11.64
CA LEU A 24 8.65 -10.37 10.43
C LEU A 24 9.54 -9.93 9.28
N LEU A 25 10.76 -9.46 9.55
CA LEU A 25 11.64 -8.92 8.51
C LEU A 25 12.20 -10.03 7.62
N TRP A 26 11.98 -9.89 6.31
CA TRP A 26 12.61 -10.77 5.34
C TRP A 26 14.07 -10.40 5.12
N THR A 27 14.92 -11.42 5.09
CA THR A 27 16.34 -11.25 4.73
C THR A 27 16.48 -10.88 3.24
N PRO A 28 17.62 -10.31 2.82
CA PRO A 28 17.93 -10.12 1.41
C PRO A 28 17.76 -11.41 0.59
N GLU A 29 18.18 -12.56 1.13
CA GLU A 29 18.10 -13.87 0.45
C GLU A 29 16.65 -14.32 0.28
N GLN A 30 15.79 -14.12 1.28
CA GLN A 30 14.36 -14.43 1.19
C GLN A 30 13.67 -13.58 0.10
N ARG A 31 14.01 -12.28 0.03
CA ARG A 31 13.49 -11.39 -1.02
C ARG A 31 13.98 -11.81 -2.40
N SER A 32 15.27 -12.11 -2.56
CA SER A 32 15.82 -12.59 -3.82
C SER A 32 15.22 -13.92 -4.26
N ALA A 33 15.02 -14.87 -3.33
CA ALA A 33 14.39 -16.15 -3.63
C ALA A 33 12.91 -15.98 -4.05
N SER A 34 12.16 -15.09 -3.38
CA SER A 34 10.79 -14.75 -3.75
C SER A 34 10.71 -14.10 -5.14
N LEU A 35 11.63 -13.18 -5.46
CA LEU A 35 11.72 -12.55 -6.77
C LEU A 35 11.99 -13.60 -7.86
N ALA A 36 13.01 -14.44 -7.66
CA ALA A 36 13.35 -15.51 -8.59
C ALA A 36 12.19 -16.49 -8.82
N ALA A 37 11.50 -16.92 -7.75
CA ALA A 37 10.33 -17.78 -7.85
C ALA A 37 9.18 -17.11 -8.61
N THR A 38 8.97 -15.81 -8.38
CA THR A 38 7.93 -15.03 -9.09
C THR A 38 8.24 -14.92 -10.57
N LEU A 39 9.50 -14.63 -10.94
CA LEU A 39 9.94 -14.55 -12.33
C LEU A 39 9.90 -15.90 -13.04
N ALA A 40 10.18 -17.01 -12.35
CA ALA A 40 10.04 -18.36 -12.90
C ALA A 40 8.59 -18.68 -13.31
N CYS A 41 7.61 -18.03 -12.69
CA CYS A 41 6.18 -18.15 -12.99
C CYS A 41 5.68 -17.07 -13.98
N ARG A 42 6.57 -16.28 -14.61
CA ARG A 42 6.19 -15.27 -15.60
C ARG A 42 5.37 -15.94 -16.72
N PRO A 43 4.14 -15.45 -17.03
CA PRO A 43 3.25 -16.14 -17.96
C PRO A 43 3.79 -16.28 -19.39
N ASP A 44 4.56 -15.30 -19.85
CA ASP A 44 5.10 -15.22 -21.21
C ASP A 44 6.29 -14.25 -21.27
N SER A 45 6.85 -14.05 -22.47
CA SER A 45 7.95 -13.10 -22.70
C SER A 45 7.48 -11.65 -22.96
N SER A 46 6.21 -11.31 -22.70
CA SER A 46 5.72 -9.94 -22.86
C SER A 46 6.33 -9.02 -21.79
N PRO A 47 6.52 -7.70 -22.06
CA PRO A 47 7.13 -6.77 -21.11
C PRO A 47 6.53 -6.85 -19.70
N VAL A 48 7.36 -6.71 -18.68
CA VAL A 48 6.90 -6.73 -17.28
C VAL A 48 6.25 -5.40 -16.90
N TRP A 49 5.04 -5.48 -16.35
CA TRP A 49 4.35 -4.35 -15.77
C TRP A 49 4.24 -4.48 -14.25
N ILE A 50 4.34 -3.37 -13.52
CA ILE A 50 3.98 -3.29 -12.10
C ILE A 50 2.64 -2.56 -11.98
N PHE A 51 1.67 -3.13 -11.29
CA PHE A 51 0.41 -2.44 -10.98
C PHE A 51 0.48 -1.73 -9.62
N GLY A 52 0.47 -0.41 -9.65
CA GLY A 52 0.36 0.45 -8.48
C GLY A 52 -1.10 0.80 -8.19
N TYR A 53 -1.59 0.36 -7.03
CA TYR A 53 -2.93 0.68 -6.51
C TYR A 53 -2.90 1.54 -5.24
N GLY A 54 -1.70 1.89 -4.77
CA GLY A 54 -1.45 2.65 -3.53
C GLY A 54 -0.28 3.61 -3.71
N SER A 55 0.69 3.59 -2.79
CA SER A 55 1.82 4.54 -2.79
C SER A 55 2.65 4.58 -4.07
N LEU A 56 2.65 3.50 -4.84
CA LEU A 56 3.33 3.45 -6.12
C LEU A 56 2.77 4.49 -7.11
N MET A 57 1.49 4.86 -7.00
CA MET A 57 0.84 5.79 -7.93
C MET A 57 1.44 7.21 -7.91
N TRP A 58 1.88 7.68 -6.73
CA TRP A 58 2.52 9.01 -6.58
C TRP A 58 4.02 8.92 -6.29
N ASN A 59 4.51 7.77 -5.85
CA ASN A 59 5.92 7.53 -5.58
C ASN A 59 6.29 6.11 -6.02
N PRO A 60 6.61 5.85 -7.29
CA PRO A 60 7.01 4.52 -7.75
C PRO A 60 8.40 4.11 -7.25
N ALA A 61 9.34 5.06 -7.19
CA ALA A 61 10.74 4.85 -6.76
C ALA A 61 11.54 3.82 -7.58
N PHE A 62 11.09 3.54 -8.81
CA PHE A 62 11.77 2.73 -9.83
C PHE A 62 11.67 3.41 -11.20
N GLU A 63 12.51 3.01 -12.14
CA GLU A 63 12.49 3.46 -13.53
C GLU A 63 11.45 2.68 -14.35
N TYR A 64 10.77 3.39 -15.24
CA TYR A 64 9.77 2.81 -16.14
C TYR A 64 9.79 3.54 -17.49
N GLU A 65 9.52 2.80 -18.56
CA GLU A 65 9.49 3.33 -19.93
C GLU A 65 8.11 3.90 -20.29
N GLU A 66 7.08 3.42 -19.62
CA GLU A 66 5.69 3.74 -19.93
C GLU A 66 4.84 3.62 -18.67
N SER A 67 3.83 4.49 -18.56
CA SER A 67 2.78 4.33 -17.55
C SER A 67 1.41 4.51 -18.19
N ALA A 68 0.45 3.70 -17.75
CA ALA A 68 -0.93 3.74 -18.23
C ALA A 68 -1.88 3.51 -17.06
N ALA A 69 -3.05 4.14 -17.10
CA ALA A 69 -4.13 3.79 -16.19
C ALA A 69 -4.73 2.44 -16.59
N GLY A 70 -5.23 1.69 -15.61
CA GLY A 70 -5.87 0.42 -15.86
C GLY A 70 -6.72 -0.06 -14.69
N THR A 71 -7.53 -1.08 -14.99
CA THR A 71 -8.46 -1.70 -14.06
C THR A 71 -8.08 -3.17 -13.84
N LEU A 72 -7.87 -3.52 -12.59
CA LEU A 72 -7.67 -4.89 -12.14
C LEU A 72 -8.99 -5.47 -11.64
N VAL A 73 -9.50 -6.50 -12.31
CA VAL A 73 -10.74 -7.20 -11.94
C VAL A 73 -10.44 -8.32 -10.96
N GLY A 74 -11.37 -8.56 -10.02
CA GLY A 74 -11.25 -9.62 -9.02
C GLY A 74 -10.48 -9.20 -7.76
N TRP A 75 -10.09 -7.92 -7.67
CA TRP A 75 -9.36 -7.37 -6.52
C TRP A 75 -9.86 -5.97 -6.18
N HIS A 76 -10.04 -5.68 -4.90
CA HIS A 76 -10.42 -4.36 -4.39
C HIS A 76 -9.39 -3.83 -3.38
N ARG A 77 -9.22 -2.51 -3.35
CA ARG A 77 -8.46 -1.81 -2.32
C ARG A 77 -9.07 -2.06 -0.95
N ALA A 78 -8.23 -2.44 0.02
CA ALA A 78 -8.66 -2.63 1.39
C ALA A 78 -7.56 -2.27 2.39
N PHE A 79 -7.93 -1.58 3.45
CA PHE A 79 -7.04 -1.24 4.57
C PHE A 79 -6.96 -2.43 5.56
N CYS A 80 -6.44 -3.56 5.08
CA CYS A 80 -6.45 -4.85 5.79
C CYS A 80 -5.08 -5.29 6.32
N LEU A 81 -4.05 -4.47 6.21
CA LEU A 81 -2.73 -4.73 6.78
C LEU A 81 -2.57 -3.97 8.09
N ARG A 82 -2.30 -4.67 9.19
CA ARG A 82 -1.96 -4.05 10.48
C ARG A 82 -0.63 -3.30 10.35
N LEU A 83 -0.66 -1.99 10.57
CA LEU A 83 0.50 -1.12 10.40
C LEU A 83 1.18 -0.84 11.74
N THR A 84 2.20 -1.63 12.07
CA THR A 84 2.96 -1.49 13.34
C THR A 84 4.26 -0.69 13.20
N ALA A 85 4.56 -0.18 12.00
CA ALA A 85 5.78 0.53 11.67
C ALA A 85 5.52 1.61 10.61
N GLY A 86 6.48 2.51 10.39
CA GLY A 86 6.40 3.58 9.41
C GLY A 86 5.44 4.69 9.80
N ARG A 87 4.13 4.48 9.61
CA ARG A 87 3.06 5.44 9.96
C ARG A 87 2.19 4.99 11.14
N GLY A 88 2.62 3.94 11.81
CA GLY A 88 2.07 3.47 13.08
C GLY A 88 3.20 2.93 13.94
N THR A 89 2.83 2.42 15.12
CA THR A 89 3.76 1.77 16.05
C THR A 89 3.13 0.48 16.59
N ALA A 90 3.92 -0.36 17.27
CA ALA A 90 3.37 -1.53 17.96
C ALA A 90 2.29 -1.16 19.00
N CYS A 91 2.48 -0.07 19.74
CA CYS A 91 1.54 0.40 20.76
C CYS A 91 0.32 1.12 20.18
N GLN A 92 0.47 1.79 19.03
CA GLN A 92 -0.59 2.52 18.35
C GLN A 92 -0.61 2.12 16.87
N PRO A 93 -1.07 0.89 16.56
CA PRO A 93 -1.05 0.37 15.22
C PRO A 93 -2.11 1.07 14.36
N GLY A 94 -1.78 1.23 13.09
CA GLY A 94 -2.70 1.71 12.08
C GLY A 94 -3.24 0.60 11.18
N ARG A 95 -3.80 1.01 10.04
CA ARG A 95 -4.18 0.16 8.93
C ARG A 95 -3.53 0.65 7.65
N MET A 96 -2.96 -0.28 6.91
CA MET A 96 -2.32 -0.01 5.63
C MET A 96 -3.07 -0.71 4.50
N LEU A 97 -2.99 -0.09 3.33
CA LEU A 97 -3.63 -0.56 2.12
C LEU A 97 -2.96 -1.84 1.61
N ALA A 98 -3.78 -2.78 1.16
CA ALA A 98 -3.42 -3.90 0.31
C ALA A 98 -4.59 -4.18 -0.67
N LEU A 99 -4.49 -5.26 -1.43
CA LEU A 99 -5.61 -5.78 -2.22
C LEU A 99 -6.20 -7.04 -1.59
N LYS A 100 -7.54 -7.08 -1.50
CA LYS A 100 -8.33 -8.27 -1.14
C LYS A 100 -9.08 -8.78 -2.37
N GLU A 101 -9.36 -10.07 -2.39
CA GLU A 101 -10.11 -10.72 -3.46
C GLU A 101 -11.54 -10.17 -3.58
N GLY A 102 -12.05 -10.13 -4.80
CA GLY A 102 -13.38 -9.62 -5.16
C GLY A 102 -13.35 -8.17 -5.65
N GLY A 103 -14.41 -7.78 -6.37
CA GLY A 103 -14.59 -6.42 -6.87
C GLY A 103 -13.66 -6.07 -8.04
N ARG A 104 -13.25 -4.80 -8.09
CA ARG A 104 -12.30 -4.26 -9.08
C ARG A 104 -11.55 -3.08 -8.47
N THR A 105 -10.36 -2.79 -8.99
CA THR A 105 -9.52 -1.68 -8.55
C THR A 105 -8.94 -0.96 -9.75
N THR A 106 -9.05 0.36 -9.76
CA THR A 106 -8.34 1.23 -10.70
C THR A 106 -6.97 1.61 -10.15
N GLY A 107 -5.97 1.76 -11.01
CA GLY A 107 -4.62 2.14 -10.61
C GLY A 107 -3.76 2.49 -11.81
N LEU A 108 -2.44 2.45 -11.62
CA LEU A 108 -1.47 2.69 -12.67
C LEU A 108 -0.62 1.46 -12.93
N ALA A 109 -0.45 1.13 -14.20
CA ALA A 109 0.51 0.16 -14.68
C ALA A 109 1.79 0.88 -15.09
N TYR A 110 2.94 0.35 -14.71
CA TYR A 110 4.25 0.85 -15.12
C TYR A 110 5.03 -0.24 -15.86
N ARG A 111 5.43 0.02 -17.10
CA ARG A 111 6.24 -0.91 -17.90
C ARG A 111 7.72 -0.73 -17.55
N LEU A 112 8.34 -1.78 -17.04
CA LEU A 112 9.76 -1.74 -16.69
C LEU A 112 10.65 -1.86 -17.93
N PRO A 113 11.83 -1.21 -17.95
CA PRO A 113 12.80 -1.39 -19.03
C PRO A 113 13.43 -2.79 -18.95
N GLU A 114 13.36 -3.57 -20.03
CA GLU A 114 13.88 -4.96 -20.02
C GLU A 114 15.39 -5.01 -19.75
N ALA A 115 16.15 -3.98 -20.17
CA ALA A 115 17.60 -3.91 -20.02
C ALA A 115 18.07 -3.84 -18.55
N ILE A 116 17.23 -3.34 -17.64
CA ILE A 116 17.52 -3.20 -16.20
C ILE A 116 16.44 -3.83 -15.32
N LEU A 117 15.70 -4.79 -15.89
CA LEU A 117 14.49 -5.35 -15.28
C LEU A 117 14.75 -5.92 -13.88
N GLU A 118 15.77 -6.76 -13.73
CA GLU A 118 16.08 -7.41 -12.45
C GLU A 118 16.51 -6.41 -11.37
N ASP A 119 17.24 -5.35 -11.76
CA ASP A 119 17.66 -4.29 -10.84
C ASP A 119 16.45 -3.50 -10.33
N GLU A 120 15.53 -3.13 -11.23
CA GLU A 120 14.30 -2.43 -10.85
C GLU A 120 13.38 -3.29 -9.99
N LEU A 121 13.22 -4.57 -10.33
CA LEU A 121 12.44 -5.50 -9.52
C LEU A 121 13.07 -5.72 -8.14
N THR A 122 14.40 -5.72 -8.03
CA THR A 122 15.08 -5.79 -6.74
C THR A 122 14.73 -4.59 -5.85
N LEU A 123 14.61 -3.38 -6.42
CA LEU A 123 14.17 -2.19 -5.68
C LEU A 123 12.70 -2.29 -5.26
N VAL A 124 11.83 -2.80 -6.15
CA VAL A 124 10.42 -3.06 -5.83
C VAL A 124 10.31 -4.07 -4.69
N TRP A 125 11.06 -5.17 -4.71
CA TRP A 125 11.05 -6.18 -3.65
C TRP A 125 11.60 -5.63 -2.32
N LYS A 126 12.66 -4.82 -2.37
CA LYS A 126 13.18 -4.14 -1.17
C LYS A 126 12.13 -3.26 -0.51
N ARG A 127 11.24 -2.65 -1.30
CA ARG A 127 10.18 -1.76 -0.83
C ARG A 127 8.92 -2.50 -0.37
N GLU A 128 8.38 -3.39 -1.20
CA GLU A 128 7.07 -4.01 -0.96
C GLU A 128 7.19 -5.28 -0.12
N MET A 129 8.29 -6.05 -0.27
CA MET A 129 8.47 -7.36 0.36
C MET A 129 9.34 -7.29 1.62
N ILE A 130 9.26 -6.20 2.38
CA ILE A 130 10.06 -6.01 3.62
C ILE A 130 9.67 -7.03 4.69
N THR A 131 8.37 -7.28 4.84
CA THR A 131 7.83 -8.21 5.84
C THR A 131 7.23 -9.48 5.24
N GLY A 132 7.17 -9.58 3.91
CA GLY A 132 6.45 -10.66 3.25
C GLY A 132 4.94 -10.62 3.42
N CYS A 133 4.36 -9.46 3.75
CA CYS A 133 2.92 -9.32 3.91
C CYS A 133 2.12 -9.42 2.59
N TYR A 134 2.81 -9.32 1.46
CA TYR A 134 2.20 -9.45 0.14
C TYR A 134 2.59 -10.75 -0.56
N LEU A 135 1.72 -11.20 -1.47
CA LEU A 135 2.01 -12.23 -2.47
C LEU A 135 2.20 -11.54 -3.83
N PRO A 136 3.42 -11.54 -4.40
CA PRO A 136 3.62 -11.11 -5.78
C PRO A 136 2.87 -12.06 -6.74
N THR A 137 1.92 -11.52 -7.48
CA THR A 137 0.99 -12.30 -8.31
C THR A 137 0.94 -11.75 -9.72
N TRP A 138 1.04 -12.62 -10.72
CA TRP A 138 0.83 -12.27 -12.12
C TRP A 138 -0.66 -12.19 -12.42
N CYS A 139 -1.14 -11.01 -12.78
CA CYS A 139 -2.53 -10.76 -13.14
C CYS A 139 -2.64 -10.24 -14.58
N LYS A 140 -3.74 -10.58 -15.25
CA LYS A 140 -4.15 -9.84 -16.45
C LYS A 140 -4.73 -8.49 -16.01
N LEU A 141 -4.24 -7.42 -16.61
CA LEU A 141 -4.66 -6.05 -16.34
C LEU A 141 -5.19 -5.42 -17.63
N GLU A 142 -6.40 -4.86 -17.57
CA GLU A 142 -6.99 -4.11 -18.65
C GLU A 142 -6.54 -2.64 -18.53
N LEU A 143 -5.82 -2.14 -19.54
CA LEU A 143 -5.42 -0.74 -19.63
C LEU A 143 -6.53 0.10 -20.27
N ASP A 144 -6.58 1.39 -19.94
CA ASP A 144 -7.61 2.30 -20.45
C ASP A 144 -7.53 2.49 -21.98
N ASP A 145 -6.39 2.17 -22.61
CA ASP A 145 -6.22 2.13 -24.06
C ASP A 145 -6.60 0.78 -24.70
N SER A 146 -7.32 -0.06 -23.96
CA SER A 146 -7.83 -1.38 -24.36
C SER A 146 -6.78 -2.49 -24.51
N ARG A 147 -5.51 -2.24 -24.21
CA ARG A 147 -4.52 -3.32 -24.12
C ARG A 147 -4.76 -4.18 -22.88
N VAL A 148 -4.48 -5.47 -23.01
CA VAL A 148 -4.42 -6.39 -21.86
C VAL A 148 -2.97 -6.81 -21.66
N VAL A 149 -2.43 -6.54 -20.48
CA VAL A 149 -1.02 -6.83 -20.14
C VAL A 149 -0.92 -7.80 -18.97
N ASN A 150 0.22 -8.49 -18.85
CA ASN A 150 0.56 -9.21 -17.62
C ASN A 150 1.25 -8.25 -16.66
N ALA A 151 0.64 -8.02 -15.50
CA ALA A 151 1.19 -7.16 -14.46
C ALA A 151 1.50 -7.97 -13.20
N LEU A 152 2.63 -7.65 -12.57
CA LEU A 152 2.89 -8.02 -11.19
C LEU A 152 2.08 -7.13 -10.26
N VAL A 153 1.34 -7.80 -9.38
CA VAL A 153 0.49 -7.18 -8.38
C VAL A 153 0.86 -7.76 -7.02
N PHE A 154 1.09 -6.89 -6.05
CA PHE A 154 1.33 -7.28 -4.66
C PHE A 154 -0.01 -7.35 -3.94
N ILE A 155 -0.61 -8.53 -3.82
CA ILE A 155 -1.89 -8.74 -3.11
C ILE A 155 -1.64 -9.12 -1.65
N MET A 156 -2.60 -8.95 -0.75
CA MET A 156 -2.43 -9.34 0.66
C MET A 156 -2.27 -10.87 0.81
N ASP A 157 -1.30 -11.35 1.60
CA ASP A 157 -1.30 -12.75 2.06
C ASP A 157 -2.27 -12.91 3.25
N PRO A 158 -3.43 -13.59 3.11
CA PRO A 158 -4.39 -13.74 4.21
C PRO A 158 -3.87 -14.62 5.36
N ARG A 159 -2.73 -15.31 5.18
CA ARG A 159 -2.09 -16.12 6.23
C ARG A 159 -1.04 -15.35 7.01
N HIS A 160 -0.70 -14.13 6.58
CA HIS A 160 0.32 -13.33 7.23
C HIS A 160 -0.17 -12.85 8.61
N PRO A 161 0.67 -12.85 9.68
CA PRO A 161 0.23 -12.47 11.04
C PRO A 161 -0.32 -11.04 11.16
N LEU A 162 0.07 -10.14 10.26
CA LEU A 162 -0.44 -8.76 10.19
C LEU A 162 -1.70 -8.60 9.34
N TYR A 163 -2.28 -9.68 8.79
CA TYR A 163 -3.55 -9.61 8.08
C TYR A 163 -4.70 -9.38 9.06
N GLU A 164 -5.53 -8.38 8.79
CA GLU A 164 -6.76 -8.13 9.54
C GLU A 164 -7.97 -8.05 8.60
N ALA A 165 -8.88 -9.01 8.76
CA ALA A 165 -9.97 -9.23 7.81
C ALA A 165 -11.07 -8.16 7.87
N ASP A 166 -11.32 -7.58 9.06
CA ASP A 166 -12.34 -6.55 9.25
C ASP A 166 -11.84 -5.20 8.74
N THR A 167 -12.40 -4.79 7.61
CA THR A 167 -12.05 -3.58 6.88
C THR A 167 -13.19 -2.57 6.88
N ARG A 168 -14.23 -2.78 7.70
CA ARG A 168 -15.35 -1.85 7.77
C ARG A 168 -14.89 -0.51 8.33
N ALA A 169 -15.33 0.57 7.69
CA ALA A 169 -14.79 1.89 7.93
C ALA A 169 -15.02 2.39 9.38
N ASP A 170 -16.10 1.96 10.03
CA ASP A 170 -16.39 2.21 11.46
C ASP A 170 -15.35 1.61 12.41
N ILE A 171 -14.80 0.45 12.05
CA ILE A 171 -13.78 -0.25 12.84
C ILE A 171 -12.40 0.35 12.61
N ILE A 172 -12.04 0.63 11.37
CA ILE A 172 -10.67 1.00 11.01
C ILE A 172 -10.40 2.51 11.05
N ALA A 173 -11.41 3.36 10.90
CA ALA A 173 -11.23 4.82 10.96
C ALA A 173 -10.58 5.33 12.26
N PRO A 174 -11.01 4.91 13.48
CA PRO A 174 -10.35 5.37 14.71
C PRO A 174 -8.88 4.95 14.79
N LEU A 175 -8.54 3.76 14.27
CA LEU A 175 -7.16 3.27 14.24
C LEU A 175 -6.29 4.11 13.30
N ILE A 176 -6.79 4.41 12.09
CA ILE A 176 -6.09 5.26 11.12
C ILE A 176 -5.94 6.69 11.63
N ALA A 177 -6.98 7.24 12.29
CA ALA A 177 -6.96 8.59 12.83
C ALA A 177 -5.94 8.74 13.98
N ALA A 178 -5.81 7.72 14.83
CA ALA A 178 -4.85 7.73 15.92
C ALA A 178 -3.42 7.45 15.46
N ALA A 179 -3.19 6.51 14.53
CA ALA A 179 -1.86 5.99 14.23
C ALA A 179 -0.89 7.05 13.65
N SER A 180 0.31 7.09 14.24
CA SER A 180 1.42 7.94 13.82
C SER A 180 2.76 7.25 14.03
N GLY A 181 3.73 7.52 13.16
CA GLY A 181 5.08 6.98 13.23
C GLY A 181 6.11 7.88 12.55
N PRO A 182 7.37 7.41 12.40
CA PRO A 182 8.47 8.20 11.82
C PRO A 182 8.22 8.74 10.39
N LEU A 183 7.35 8.09 9.63
CA LEU A 183 6.99 8.48 8.26
C LEU A 183 5.81 9.47 8.19
N GLY A 184 5.23 9.83 9.33
CA GLY A 184 4.03 10.66 9.45
C GLY A 184 2.83 9.88 9.96
N THR A 185 1.64 10.46 9.87
CA THR A 185 0.40 9.81 10.33
C THR A 185 -0.11 8.81 9.30
N ASN A 186 -0.91 7.84 9.75
CA ASN A 186 -1.60 6.93 8.87
C ASN A 186 -2.70 7.66 8.07
N ALA A 187 -3.38 8.62 8.70
CA ALA A 187 -4.37 9.46 8.02
C ALA A 187 -3.77 10.25 6.84
N GLN A 188 -2.54 10.76 6.96
CA GLN A 188 -1.84 11.41 5.85
C GLN A 188 -1.71 10.49 4.63
N TYR A 189 -1.43 9.20 4.84
CA TYR A 189 -1.37 8.23 3.74
C TYR A 189 -2.74 8.07 3.06
N LEU A 190 -3.80 7.93 3.85
CA LEU A 190 -5.16 7.80 3.34
C LEU A 190 -5.56 9.00 2.48
N PHE A 191 -5.28 10.22 2.95
CA PHE A 191 -5.61 11.44 2.20
C PHE A 191 -4.71 11.64 0.98
N SER A 192 -3.45 11.22 1.01
CA SER A 192 -2.61 11.21 -0.20
C SER A 192 -3.17 10.26 -1.27
N LEU A 193 -3.68 9.10 -0.87
CA LEU A 193 -4.32 8.15 -1.78
C LEU A 193 -5.60 8.75 -2.39
N GLU A 194 -6.49 9.32 -1.57
CA GLU A 194 -7.69 10.01 -2.04
C GLU A 194 -7.36 11.10 -3.08
N GLN A 195 -6.39 11.97 -2.77
CA GLN A 195 -5.96 13.03 -3.68
C GLN A 195 -5.42 12.49 -5.00
N GLU A 196 -4.66 11.40 -4.96
CA GLU A 196 -4.10 10.78 -6.16
C GLU A 196 -5.19 10.13 -7.03
N LEU A 197 -6.23 9.54 -6.42
CA LEU A 197 -7.38 9.02 -7.16
C LEU A 197 -8.19 10.15 -7.81
N ILE A 198 -8.52 11.20 -7.05
CA ILE A 198 -9.26 12.37 -7.54
C ILE A 198 -8.52 13.02 -8.72
N LYS A 199 -7.21 13.23 -8.59
CA LYS A 199 -6.37 13.82 -9.66
C LYS A 199 -6.45 13.03 -10.97
N ARG A 200 -6.70 11.73 -10.89
CA ARG A 200 -6.78 10.82 -12.04
C ARG A 200 -8.20 10.53 -12.49
N GLY A 201 -9.21 11.11 -11.83
CA GLY A 201 -10.62 10.80 -12.10
C GLY A 201 -11.01 9.37 -11.73
N MET A 202 -10.25 8.73 -10.83
CA MET A 202 -10.54 7.39 -10.33
C MET A 202 -11.44 7.50 -9.09
N HIS A 203 -12.49 6.68 -9.04
CA HIS A 203 -13.45 6.65 -7.93
C HIS A 203 -13.39 5.33 -7.18
N ASP A 204 -13.59 5.38 -5.87
CA ASP A 204 -13.54 4.24 -4.96
C ASP A 204 -14.45 4.50 -3.75
N ASP A 205 -15.70 4.04 -3.83
CA ASP A 205 -16.73 4.27 -2.81
C ASP A 205 -16.30 3.84 -1.40
N CYS A 206 -15.59 2.71 -1.30
CA CYS A 206 -15.10 2.17 -0.03
C CYS A 206 -14.03 3.09 0.58
N LEU A 207 -13.14 3.64 -0.25
CA LEU A 207 -12.15 4.60 0.18
C LEU A 207 -12.81 5.91 0.60
N ASP A 208 -13.76 6.40 -0.17
CA ASP A 208 -14.46 7.67 0.08
C ASP A 208 -15.22 7.63 1.41
N GLU A 209 -15.90 6.51 1.73
CA GLU A 209 -16.51 6.29 3.04
C GLU A 209 -15.48 6.33 4.17
N LEU A 210 -14.35 5.62 4.00
CA LEU A 210 -13.29 5.55 4.99
C LEU A 210 -12.67 6.93 5.26
N VAL A 211 -12.39 7.69 4.19
CA VAL A 211 -11.88 9.05 4.28
C VAL A 211 -12.82 9.93 5.09
N SER A 212 -14.14 9.88 4.79
CA SER A 212 -15.13 10.67 5.52
C SER A 212 -15.07 10.37 7.02
N LYS A 213 -15.10 9.09 7.40
CA LYS A 213 -15.07 8.70 8.82
C LYS A 213 -13.76 9.09 9.50
N VAL A 214 -12.61 8.99 8.83
CA VAL A 214 -11.33 9.42 9.40
C VAL A 214 -11.31 10.93 9.61
N ARG A 215 -11.89 11.72 8.69
CA ARG A 215 -12.04 13.17 8.87
C ARG A 215 -12.90 13.48 10.10
N ASP A 216 -14.03 12.79 10.27
CA ASP A 216 -14.91 12.97 11.44
C ASP A 216 -14.18 12.66 12.76
N TRP A 217 -13.36 11.61 12.80
CA TRP A 217 -12.55 11.26 13.97
C TRP A 217 -11.46 12.29 14.30
N LEU A 218 -10.95 13.00 13.29
CA LEU A 218 -9.92 14.03 13.46
C LEU A 218 -10.51 15.41 13.82
N GLN A 219 -11.82 15.60 13.71
CA GLN A 219 -12.45 16.83 14.18
C GLN A 219 -12.32 16.91 15.72
N PRO A 220 -12.02 18.09 16.27
CA PRO A 220 -12.05 18.27 17.71
C PRO A 220 -13.46 17.94 18.19
N LYS A 221 -13.58 16.95 19.09
CA LYS A 221 -14.81 16.76 19.84
C LYS A 221 -15.01 18.03 20.64
N GLY A 222 -16.03 18.81 20.29
CA GLY A 222 -16.39 20.02 21.02
C GLY A 222 -16.43 19.72 22.51
N GLU A 223 -15.90 20.64 23.31
CA GLU A 223 -15.82 20.58 24.77
C GLU A 223 -17.08 19.91 25.34
N ASP A 224 -16.90 18.73 25.93
CA ASP A 224 -17.93 18.10 26.76
C ASP A 224 -18.35 19.15 27.80
N GLY A 225 -19.64 19.47 27.78
CA GLY A 225 -20.21 20.62 28.45
C GLY A 225 -19.73 20.79 29.89
N GLU A 226 -19.43 22.04 30.24
CA GLU A 226 -19.36 22.52 31.62
C GLU A 226 -20.53 21.94 32.43
N PHE A 227 -20.26 20.92 33.24
CA PHE A 227 -21.06 20.66 34.42
C PHE A 227 -20.84 21.85 35.36
N GLN A 228 -21.74 22.84 35.30
CA GLN A 228 -21.86 23.80 36.38
C GLN A 228 -22.41 23.06 37.61
N PRO A 229 -21.67 22.99 38.74
CA PRO A 229 -22.27 22.59 39.99
C PRO A 229 -23.13 23.75 40.48
N GLY A 230 -24.45 23.63 40.29
CA GLY A 230 -25.42 24.52 40.89
C GLY A 230 -25.41 24.36 42.41
N PHE A 231 -24.72 25.27 43.11
CA PHE A 231 -24.98 25.56 44.50
C PHE A 231 -25.98 26.72 44.57
N ALA A 232 -27.21 26.43 45.00
CA ALA A 232 -28.07 27.28 45.82
C ALA A 232 -29.30 26.48 46.27
#